data_AF-A0A381XA66-F1
#
_entry.id   AF-A0A381XA66-F1
#
_cell.length_a   1.000
_cell.length_b   1.000
_cell.length_c   1.000
_cell.angle_alpha   90.00
_cell.angle_beta   90.00
_cell.angle_gamma   90.00
#
_symmetry.space_group_name_H-M   'P 1'
#
loop_
_entity.id
_entity.type
_entity.pdbx_description
1 polymer ?
#
loop_
_entity_poly.entity_id
_entity_poly.type
_entity_poly.pdbx_seq_one_letter_code
_entity_poly.pdbx_strand_id
1 'polypeptide(L)'
;VAPTTTVAPTTTVAPTTTTTAPTTTTAPTTTTVPVATTAAPTPTTQSGVQFGVGGLVADLESWAGRDLPQFITASHIDIADIEIVSKFRSAAGHDYTDSFETCCSMKHYFLPVDSNDVRFTQPIYSAVDGYVFYVHKETQSLADSWRLSYELETGNSSEDWVPADYVDLDIFIRPDAAPNVWIQHMHVMPIDQVTDAIPTFTFGEELMLGEARPTLPGYRVRAGDLIAHGLGEIGVFRHLEGNGVPSPCHAAETREQWGWLPGCTTRIQNHSIFEFMTDEVFAQYEVLADVTRDDFIITADERAANPLECDGQDFVVEGTINPGSADDPNVYVRLQVSQYGVADGGAGQPSSDSVPTEEPAAVEVSLPSTESL
;
A
#
# COMPACT_ATOMS: atom_id res chain seq x y z
N VAL A 1 34.51 -22.82 51.45
CA VAL A 1 35.82 -23.13 52.09
C VAL A 1 36.82 -23.35 50.97
N ALA A 2 37.83 -22.47 50.87
CA ALA A 2 38.92 -22.58 49.89
C ALA A 2 39.86 -23.75 50.23
N PRO A 3 40.75 -24.17 49.30
CA PRO A 3 42.13 -23.66 49.39
C PRO A 3 42.74 -23.32 48.01
N THR A 4 43.31 -22.13 47.79
CA THR A 4 44.71 -21.69 48.02
C THR A 4 45.82 -22.54 47.39
N THR A 5 46.65 -21.89 46.57
CA THR A 5 48.13 -21.93 46.40
C THR A 5 48.48 -21.65 44.93
N THR A 6 49.52 -20.93 44.48
CA THR A 6 50.62 -20.11 45.05
C THR A 6 51.22 -19.35 43.85
N VAL A 7 51.77 -18.14 44.05
CA VAL A 7 52.31 -17.24 43.01
C VAL A 7 53.85 -17.28 42.95
N ALA A 8 54.38 -16.93 41.75
CA ALA A 8 55.72 -16.42 41.38
C ALA A 8 56.82 -17.44 40.99
N PRO A 9 57.75 -17.09 40.05
CA PRO A 9 58.20 -15.73 39.72
C PRO A 9 58.33 -15.34 38.23
N THR A 10 58.34 -14.03 38.04
CA THR A 10 58.66 -13.27 36.82
C THR A 10 60.15 -13.36 36.49
N THR A 11 60.50 -13.53 35.20
CA THR A 11 61.81 -13.12 34.67
C THR A 11 61.63 -12.38 33.35
N THR A 12 62.11 -11.14 33.33
CA THR A 12 62.18 -10.24 32.18
C THR A 12 63.53 -10.42 31.49
N VAL A 13 63.56 -10.64 30.17
CA VAL A 13 64.75 -10.39 29.33
C VAL A 13 64.31 -9.75 28.00
N ALA A 14 65.11 -8.76 27.60
CA ALA A 14 64.91 -7.69 26.62
C ALA A 14 64.84 -8.14 25.14
N PRO A 15 64.38 -7.27 24.20
CA PRO A 15 64.16 -7.63 22.80
C PRO A 15 65.48 -7.60 22.02
N THR A 16 65.65 -8.53 21.08
CA THR A 16 66.72 -8.46 20.09
C THR A 16 66.09 -8.40 18.70
N THR A 17 66.28 -7.28 18.03
CA THR A 17 65.95 -7.09 16.62
C THR A 17 66.99 -7.80 15.75
N THR A 18 66.53 -8.58 14.77
CA THR A 18 67.39 -9.04 13.68
C THR A 18 66.61 -8.91 12.37
N THR A 19 66.97 -7.87 11.63
CA THR A 19 66.55 -7.63 10.25
C THR A 19 67.20 -8.66 9.34
N THR A 20 66.39 -9.39 8.56
CA THR A 20 66.88 -10.17 7.42
C THR A 20 66.07 -9.79 6.18
N ALA A 21 66.77 -9.47 5.10
CA ALA A 21 66.24 -9.01 3.81
C ALA A 21 65.71 -10.19 2.95
N PRO A 22 64.92 -9.94 1.89
CA PRO A 22 63.92 -10.88 1.39
C PRO A 22 64.48 -11.89 0.38
N THR A 23 63.95 -13.11 0.40
CA THR A 23 64.09 -14.09 -0.69
C THR A 23 62.78 -14.20 -1.46
N THR A 24 62.85 -13.80 -2.71
CA THR A 24 61.83 -13.92 -3.76
C THR A 24 61.49 -15.40 -4.00
N THR A 25 60.23 -15.76 -3.80
CA THR A 25 59.66 -17.01 -4.30
C THR A 25 58.47 -16.65 -5.18
N THR A 26 58.57 -17.01 -6.46
CA THR A 26 57.59 -16.78 -7.50
C THR A 26 56.35 -17.63 -7.23
N ALA A 27 55.18 -17.00 -7.08
CA ALA A 27 53.89 -17.66 -6.97
C ALA A 27 53.33 -18.02 -8.36
N PRO A 28 52.57 -19.13 -8.50
CA PRO A 28 51.97 -19.54 -9.77
C PRO A 28 50.84 -18.59 -10.17
N THR A 29 50.69 -18.40 -11.48
CA THR A 29 49.68 -17.54 -12.10
C THR A 29 48.30 -18.19 -11.98
N THR A 30 47.46 -17.67 -11.10
CA THR A 30 46.02 -17.98 -11.09
C THR A 30 45.31 -16.97 -11.99
N THR A 31 44.80 -17.43 -13.12
CA THR A 31 43.91 -16.67 -13.99
C THR A 31 42.60 -16.41 -13.23
N THR A 32 42.41 -15.19 -12.72
CA THR A 32 41.13 -14.73 -12.19
C THR A 32 40.24 -14.32 -13.35
N VAL A 33 39.16 -15.08 -13.57
CA VAL A 33 37.98 -14.62 -14.31
C VAL A 33 37.46 -13.36 -13.59
N PRO A 34 37.13 -12.26 -14.29
CA PRO A 34 36.59 -11.09 -13.61
C PRO A 34 35.20 -11.44 -13.10
N VAL A 35 35.06 -11.55 -11.77
CA VAL A 35 33.77 -11.50 -11.10
C VAL A 35 33.21 -10.12 -11.39
N ALA A 36 32.10 -10.07 -12.12
CA ALA A 36 31.32 -8.84 -12.28
C ALA A 36 30.97 -8.35 -10.87
N THR A 37 31.65 -7.28 -10.45
CA THR A 37 31.28 -6.56 -9.24
C THR A 37 29.96 -5.89 -9.56
N THR A 38 28.85 -6.47 -9.09
CA THR A 38 27.59 -5.75 -8.98
C THR A 38 27.88 -4.51 -8.14
N ALA A 39 27.95 -3.37 -8.80
CA ALA A 39 28.10 -2.10 -8.12
C ALA A 39 26.93 -1.97 -7.14
N ALA A 40 27.24 -1.69 -5.87
CA ALA A 40 26.25 -1.23 -4.92
C ALA A 40 25.50 -0.05 -5.54
N PRO A 41 24.16 0.03 -5.41
CA PRO A 41 23.40 1.13 -5.98
C PRO A 41 23.91 2.44 -5.36
N THR A 42 24.49 3.28 -6.21
CA THR A 42 24.79 4.67 -5.87
C THR A 42 23.48 5.33 -5.43
N PRO A 43 23.42 5.99 -4.26
CA PRO A 43 22.24 6.76 -3.91
C PRO A 43 22.11 7.86 -4.95
N THR A 44 21.07 7.81 -5.77
CA THR A 44 20.66 8.93 -6.61
C THR A 44 20.11 10.01 -5.68
N THR A 45 20.98 10.66 -4.91
CA THR A 45 20.64 11.97 -4.36
C THR A 45 20.53 12.87 -5.57
N GLN A 46 19.31 13.20 -5.98
CA GLN A 46 19.08 14.22 -7.00
C GLN A 46 19.90 15.45 -6.59
N SER A 47 20.97 15.74 -7.32
CA SER A 47 22.00 16.69 -6.89
C SER A 47 21.35 18.05 -6.63
N GLY A 48 21.26 18.45 -5.36
CA GLY A 48 20.70 19.75 -4.95
C GLY A 48 19.38 19.70 -4.19
N VAL A 49 18.68 18.56 -4.09
CA VAL A 49 17.48 18.47 -3.25
C VAL A 49 17.87 18.21 -1.79
N GLN A 50 17.47 19.11 -0.89
CA GLN A 50 17.62 18.93 0.55
C GLN A 50 16.36 18.27 1.10
N PHE A 51 16.52 17.27 1.96
CA PHE A 51 15.40 16.58 2.61
C PHE A 51 15.22 17.08 4.05
N GLY A 52 13.96 17.25 4.45
CA GLY A 52 13.55 17.67 5.77
C GLY A 52 13.51 16.51 6.76
N VAL A 53 13.10 16.81 7.99
CA VAL A 53 13.09 15.85 9.11
C VAL A 53 12.10 14.69 8.92
N GLY A 54 11.03 14.89 8.15
CA GLY A 54 10.07 13.85 7.79
C GLY A 54 10.47 13.05 6.55
N GLY A 55 11.63 13.33 5.93
CA GLY A 55 12.09 12.58 4.76
C GLY A 55 11.59 13.10 3.42
N LEU A 56 10.58 13.96 3.33
CA LEU A 56 10.29 14.70 2.09
C LEU A 56 11.27 15.87 1.87
N VAL A 57 11.16 16.56 0.74
CA VAL A 57 11.94 17.77 0.46
C VAL A 57 11.75 18.80 1.59
N ALA A 58 12.84 19.45 2.00
CA ALA A 58 12.87 20.32 3.18
C ALA A 58 12.00 21.58 3.03
N ASP A 59 11.86 22.08 1.80
CA ASP A 59 11.10 23.28 1.46
C ASP A 59 9.82 22.86 0.73
N LEU A 60 8.85 22.33 1.46
CA LEU A 60 7.59 21.84 0.89
C LEU A 60 6.80 22.96 0.20
N GLU A 61 6.80 24.16 0.77
CA GLU A 61 6.08 25.31 0.24
C GLU A 61 6.55 25.70 -1.17
N SER A 62 7.86 25.68 -1.45
CA SER A 62 8.36 25.97 -2.80
C SER A 62 8.12 24.84 -3.81
N TRP A 63 7.72 23.66 -3.34
CA TRP A 63 7.31 22.52 -4.17
C TRP A 63 5.79 22.40 -4.32
N ALA A 64 5.01 23.05 -3.45
CA ALA A 64 3.55 23.00 -3.42
C ALA A 64 2.87 23.45 -4.73
N GLY A 65 3.52 24.33 -5.51
CA GLY A 65 3.00 24.83 -6.79
C GLY A 65 3.66 24.24 -8.04
N ARG A 66 4.56 23.25 -7.90
CA ARG A 66 5.26 22.66 -9.06
C ARG A 66 4.39 21.60 -9.73
N ASP A 67 4.47 21.50 -11.05
CA ASP A 67 3.84 20.39 -11.76
C ASP A 67 4.56 19.08 -11.40
N LEU A 68 3.78 18.05 -11.12
CA LEU A 68 4.29 16.69 -10.91
C LEU A 68 4.31 15.97 -12.27
N PRO A 69 5.42 15.31 -12.64
CA PRO A 69 5.46 14.51 -13.85
C PRO A 69 4.58 13.26 -13.70
N GLN A 70 4.30 12.56 -14.80
CA GLN A 70 3.86 11.16 -14.71
C GLN A 70 5.04 10.30 -14.22
N PHE A 71 5.06 10.02 -12.91
CA PHE A 71 6.15 9.29 -12.26
C PHE A 71 5.80 7.85 -11.90
N ILE A 72 4.55 7.42 -12.12
CA ILE A 72 4.13 6.03 -11.92
C ILE A 72 4.46 5.23 -13.18
N THR A 73 5.54 4.45 -13.11
CA THR A 73 6.14 3.75 -14.26
C THR A 73 5.99 2.23 -14.19
N ALA A 74 5.32 1.72 -13.15
CA ALA A 74 4.85 0.35 -13.07
C ALA A 74 3.48 0.32 -12.38
N SER A 75 2.66 -0.69 -12.70
CA SER A 75 1.48 -0.98 -11.89
C SER A 75 1.91 -1.52 -10.53
N HIS A 76 1.26 -1.09 -9.45
CA HIS A 76 1.53 -1.62 -8.11
C HIS A 76 0.90 -2.99 -7.86
N ILE A 77 0.10 -3.46 -8.80
CA ILE A 77 -0.63 -4.72 -8.70
C ILE A 77 -0.78 -5.31 -10.10
N ASP A 78 -0.86 -6.64 -10.22
CA ASP A 78 -1.16 -7.25 -11.51
C ASP A 78 -2.61 -6.94 -11.88
N ILE A 79 -2.80 -6.09 -12.89
CA ILE A 79 -4.14 -5.64 -13.28
C ILE A 79 -5.00 -6.78 -13.84
N ALA A 80 -4.37 -7.88 -14.29
CA ALA A 80 -5.07 -9.08 -14.74
C ALA A 80 -5.77 -9.80 -13.58
N ASP A 81 -5.39 -9.53 -12.34
CA ASP A 81 -6.06 -10.07 -11.16
C ASP A 81 -7.24 -9.19 -10.71
N ILE A 82 -7.41 -7.98 -11.25
CA ILE A 82 -8.33 -6.96 -10.69
C ILE A 82 -9.71 -6.99 -11.35
N GLU A 83 -10.75 -7.13 -10.52
CA GLU A 83 -12.15 -7.10 -10.98
C GLU A 83 -12.67 -5.66 -11.07
N ILE A 84 -12.50 -4.89 -9.99
CA ILE A 84 -13.01 -3.52 -9.87
C ILE A 84 -12.01 -2.60 -9.18
N VAL A 85 -12.05 -1.31 -9.53
CA VAL A 85 -11.24 -0.26 -8.93
C VAL A 85 -12.15 0.88 -8.47
N SER A 86 -11.99 1.37 -7.24
CA SER A 86 -12.78 2.51 -6.77
C SER A 86 -12.43 3.78 -7.54
N LYS A 87 -13.39 4.69 -7.67
CA LYS A 87 -13.12 6.05 -8.15
C LYS A 87 -12.53 6.90 -7.03
N PHE A 88 -11.65 7.82 -7.38
CA PHE A 88 -11.18 8.88 -6.51
C PHE A 88 -12.34 9.85 -6.20
N ARG A 89 -12.48 10.27 -4.93
CA ARG A 89 -13.63 11.02 -4.35
C ARG A 89 -14.97 10.26 -4.34
N SER A 90 -14.93 8.94 -4.42
CA SER A 90 -16.13 8.10 -4.28
C SER A 90 -16.52 7.92 -2.81
N ALA A 91 -17.62 7.19 -2.61
CA ALA A 91 -18.06 6.68 -1.31
C ALA A 91 -17.42 5.31 -0.98
N ALA A 92 -16.35 4.88 -1.66
CA ALA A 92 -15.75 3.58 -1.42
C ALA A 92 -15.07 3.52 -0.05
N GLY A 93 -15.45 2.53 0.76
CA GLY A 93 -14.88 2.30 2.09
C GLY A 93 -15.31 3.36 3.09
N HIS A 94 -14.37 4.17 3.58
CA HIS A 94 -14.60 5.21 4.59
C HIS A 94 -14.02 6.57 4.18
N ASP A 95 -14.33 7.62 4.97
CA ASP A 95 -13.78 8.96 4.80
C ASP A 95 -12.25 8.92 4.83
N TYR A 96 -11.65 9.42 3.75
CA TYR A 96 -10.22 9.45 3.58
C TYR A 96 -9.81 10.72 2.86
N THR A 97 -10.13 11.84 3.50
CA THR A 97 -10.08 13.16 2.89
C THR A 97 -8.76 13.89 3.18
N ASP A 98 -8.37 14.77 2.26
CA ASP A 98 -7.23 15.67 2.38
C ASP A 98 -7.57 16.99 3.11
N SER A 99 -6.79 18.06 2.90
CA SER A 99 -7.02 19.37 3.53
C SER A 99 -8.04 20.27 2.82
N PHE A 100 -8.61 19.84 1.70
CA PHE A 100 -9.40 20.69 0.79
C PHE A 100 -10.83 20.20 0.61
N GLU A 101 -11.05 18.91 0.76
CA GLU A 101 -12.36 18.30 0.59
C GLU A 101 -12.95 17.89 1.95
N THR A 102 -14.15 17.34 1.94
CA THR A 102 -14.78 16.76 3.13
C THR A 102 -15.59 15.54 2.74
N CYS A 103 -15.55 14.47 3.55
CA CYS A 103 -16.39 13.28 3.39
C CYS A 103 -16.28 12.68 1.99
N CYS A 104 -15.09 12.19 1.65
CA CYS A 104 -14.86 11.48 0.41
C CYS A 104 -13.66 10.54 0.54
N SER A 105 -13.65 9.48 -0.26
CA SER A 105 -12.53 8.56 -0.31
C SER A 105 -11.51 9.06 -1.33
N MET A 106 -10.40 9.63 -0.88
CA MET A 106 -9.32 10.15 -1.73
C MET A 106 -8.15 9.16 -1.82
N LYS A 107 -8.46 7.87 -1.84
CA LYS A 107 -7.56 6.75 -2.17
C LYS A 107 -8.25 5.81 -3.15
N HIS A 108 -7.50 4.85 -3.70
CA HIS A 108 -8.05 3.81 -4.55
C HIS A 108 -8.01 2.44 -3.88
N TYR A 109 -9.14 1.73 -3.95
CA TYR A 109 -9.24 0.30 -3.67
C TYR A 109 -9.15 -0.44 -4.98
N PHE A 110 -8.15 -1.31 -5.13
CA PHE A 110 -8.08 -2.28 -6.22
C PHE A 110 -8.50 -3.63 -5.65
N LEU A 111 -9.67 -4.11 -6.05
CA LEU A 111 -10.27 -5.33 -5.54
C LEU A 111 -10.01 -6.47 -6.53
N PRO A 112 -9.19 -7.48 -6.14
CA PRO A 112 -8.96 -8.64 -6.97
C PRO A 112 -10.24 -9.46 -7.21
N VAL A 113 -10.26 -10.22 -8.29
CA VAL A 113 -11.17 -11.36 -8.42
C VAL A 113 -10.95 -12.28 -7.22
N ASP A 114 -12.03 -12.73 -6.59
CA ASP A 114 -11.97 -13.55 -5.37
C ASP A 114 -11.19 -12.86 -4.22
N SER A 115 -11.39 -11.54 -4.03
CA SER A 115 -10.69 -10.67 -3.07
C SER A 115 -10.44 -11.28 -1.68
N ASN A 116 -11.43 -12.00 -1.12
CA ASN A 116 -11.31 -12.62 0.20
C ASN A 116 -10.32 -13.80 0.22
N ASP A 117 -10.17 -14.53 -0.87
CA ASP A 117 -9.26 -15.68 -0.97
C ASP A 117 -7.80 -15.22 -1.17
N VAL A 118 -7.59 -14.13 -1.90
CA VAL A 118 -6.25 -13.64 -2.26
C VAL A 118 -5.75 -12.50 -1.39
N ARG A 119 -6.56 -11.99 -0.45
CA ARG A 119 -6.22 -10.85 0.43
C ARG A 119 -4.83 -10.92 1.05
N PHE A 120 -4.35 -12.11 1.45
CA PHE A 120 -3.06 -12.27 2.12
C PHE A 120 -1.90 -12.61 1.19
N THR A 121 -2.18 -12.91 -0.08
CA THR A 121 -1.21 -13.48 -1.02
C THR A 121 -1.08 -12.68 -2.32
N GLN A 122 -1.97 -11.73 -2.57
CA GLN A 122 -1.91 -10.85 -3.74
C GLN A 122 -0.61 -10.03 -3.72
N PRO A 123 0.27 -10.18 -4.73
CA PRO A 123 1.52 -9.44 -4.79
C PRO A 123 1.30 -7.94 -4.98
N ILE A 124 2.04 -7.14 -4.21
CA ILE A 124 2.06 -5.68 -4.28
C ILE A 124 3.47 -5.21 -4.66
N TYR A 125 3.54 -4.42 -5.72
CA TYR A 125 4.76 -3.92 -6.33
C TYR A 125 4.93 -2.42 -6.07
N SER A 126 6.18 -1.96 -6.06
CA SER A 126 6.43 -0.53 -6.07
C SER A 126 6.04 0.07 -7.40
N ALA A 127 5.21 1.11 -7.38
CA ALA A 127 4.79 1.80 -8.60
C ALA A 127 5.88 2.73 -9.18
N VAL A 128 6.97 2.97 -8.44
CA VAL A 128 7.97 4.02 -8.69
C VAL A 128 9.38 3.58 -8.35
N ASP A 129 10.37 4.27 -8.93
CA ASP A 129 11.70 4.33 -8.34
C ASP A 129 11.68 5.27 -7.11
N GLY A 130 12.22 4.80 -5.99
CA GLY A 130 12.23 5.59 -4.77
C GLY A 130 12.78 4.87 -3.55
N TYR A 131 12.37 5.33 -2.38
CA TYR A 131 12.78 4.77 -1.09
C TYR A 131 11.58 4.57 -0.18
N VAL A 132 11.47 3.38 0.41
CA VAL A 132 10.63 3.13 1.58
C VAL A 132 11.33 3.74 2.81
N PHE A 133 10.60 4.57 3.55
CA PHE A 133 11.12 5.22 4.76
C PHE A 133 10.34 4.89 6.03
N TYR A 134 9.05 4.55 5.88
CA TYR A 134 8.16 4.24 6.99
C TYR A 134 7.39 2.96 6.69
N VAL A 135 7.32 2.10 7.71
CA VAL A 135 6.40 0.97 7.78
C VAL A 135 5.58 1.15 9.05
N HIS A 136 4.28 1.27 8.94
CA HIS A 136 3.40 1.65 10.05
C HIS A 136 2.38 0.56 10.32
N LYS A 137 2.12 0.26 11.59
CA LYS A 137 0.94 -0.51 11.98
C LYS A 137 -0.18 0.45 12.38
N GLU A 138 -1.30 0.42 11.68
CA GLU A 138 -2.46 1.21 12.08
C GLU A 138 -2.97 0.73 13.45
N THR A 139 -3.19 1.67 14.36
CA THR A 139 -3.57 1.38 15.77
C THR A 139 -4.92 1.97 16.16
N GLN A 140 -5.77 2.30 15.19
CA GLN A 140 -7.14 2.70 15.50
C GLN A 140 -7.86 1.55 16.22
N SER A 141 -8.87 1.86 17.05
CA SER A 141 -9.58 0.88 17.89
C SER A 141 -10.26 -0.26 17.10
N LEU A 142 -10.29 -0.15 15.78
CA LEU A 142 -10.83 -1.09 14.80
C LEU A 142 -9.76 -1.67 13.87
N ALA A 143 -8.46 -1.57 14.17
CA ALA A 143 -7.39 -2.08 13.29
C ALA A 143 -7.50 -3.58 12.95
N ASP A 144 -8.16 -4.36 13.82
CA ASP A 144 -8.46 -5.78 13.57
C ASP A 144 -9.95 -6.03 13.23
N SER A 145 -10.76 -4.98 13.02
CA SER A 145 -12.20 -5.13 12.69
C SER A 145 -12.42 -5.88 11.39
N TRP A 146 -11.47 -5.78 10.45
CA TRP A 146 -11.46 -6.54 9.22
C TRP A 146 -11.49 -8.05 9.46
N ARG A 147 -10.96 -8.55 10.59
CA ARG A 147 -11.03 -9.99 10.94
C ARG A 147 -12.46 -10.43 11.19
N LEU A 148 -13.24 -9.60 11.89
CA LEU A 148 -14.67 -9.87 12.14
C LEU A 148 -15.46 -9.79 10.83
N SER A 149 -15.21 -8.76 10.00
CA SER A 149 -15.84 -8.66 8.68
C SER A 149 -15.52 -9.88 7.80
N TYR A 150 -14.26 -10.31 7.80
CA TYR A 150 -13.82 -11.50 7.08
C TYR A 150 -14.56 -12.76 7.55
N GLU A 151 -14.67 -12.99 8.86
CA GLU A 151 -15.40 -14.12 9.43
C GLU A 151 -16.88 -14.10 9.04
N LEU A 152 -17.51 -12.92 9.08
CA LEU A 152 -18.92 -12.74 8.73
C LEU A 152 -19.18 -12.99 7.24
N GLU A 153 -18.30 -12.50 6.37
CA GLU A 153 -18.47 -12.60 4.91
C GLU A 153 -18.15 -14.00 4.37
N THR A 154 -17.10 -14.62 4.89
CA THR A 154 -16.61 -15.92 4.38
C THR A 154 -17.20 -17.11 5.14
N GLY A 155 -17.68 -16.89 6.37
CA GLY A 155 -18.05 -17.95 7.30
C GLY A 155 -16.85 -18.75 7.84
N ASN A 156 -15.62 -18.37 7.47
CA ASN A 156 -14.39 -19.00 7.93
C ASN A 156 -13.90 -18.34 9.22
N SER A 157 -13.42 -19.14 10.17
CA SER A 157 -12.72 -18.60 11.36
C SER A 157 -11.46 -17.86 10.92
N SER A 158 -11.27 -16.63 11.41
CA SER A 158 -10.03 -15.89 11.16
C SER A 158 -8.83 -16.58 11.82
N GLU A 159 -9.03 -17.41 12.85
CA GLU A 159 -7.95 -18.17 13.48
C GLU A 159 -7.36 -19.27 12.58
N ASP A 160 -8.16 -19.81 11.66
CA ASP A 160 -7.75 -20.90 10.77
C ASP A 160 -7.21 -20.39 9.43
N TRP A 161 -7.70 -19.25 8.94
CA TRP A 161 -7.43 -18.73 7.60
C TRP A 161 -6.49 -17.53 7.54
N VAL A 162 -6.41 -16.73 8.61
CA VAL A 162 -5.41 -15.66 8.67
C VAL A 162 -4.06 -16.29 9.00
N PRO A 163 -3.01 -16.07 8.18
CA PRO A 163 -1.66 -16.54 8.53
C PRO A 163 -1.29 -16.07 9.94
N ALA A 164 -0.73 -16.96 10.76
CA ALA A 164 -0.47 -16.66 12.18
C ALA A 164 0.56 -15.53 12.38
N ASP A 165 1.38 -15.27 11.36
CA ASP A 165 2.35 -14.20 11.26
C ASP A 165 1.83 -12.99 10.47
N TYR A 166 0.54 -12.96 10.10
CA TYR A 166 -0.05 -11.82 9.42
C TYR A 166 -0.05 -10.56 10.29
N VAL A 167 0.58 -9.52 9.76
CA VAL A 167 0.55 -8.17 10.34
C VAL A 167 0.09 -7.22 9.26
N ASP A 168 -1.03 -6.56 9.52
CA ASP A 168 -1.60 -5.55 8.65
C ASP A 168 -0.85 -4.23 8.83
N LEU A 169 -0.13 -3.80 7.79
CA LEU A 169 0.78 -2.66 7.83
C LEU A 169 0.58 -1.75 6.61
N ASP A 170 1.12 -0.54 6.74
CA ASP A 170 1.22 0.43 5.66
C ASP A 170 2.68 0.69 5.30
N ILE A 171 2.95 0.93 4.02
CA ILE A 171 4.28 1.26 3.49
C ILE A 171 4.25 2.64 2.85
N PHE A 172 5.17 3.53 3.23
CA PHE A 172 5.32 4.85 2.63
C PHE A 172 6.60 4.93 1.77
N ILE A 173 6.41 5.19 0.48
CA ILE A 173 7.48 5.38 -0.50
C ILE A 173 7.56 6.84 -0.90
N ARG A 174 8.76 7.43 -0.83
CA ARG A 174 9.06 8.72 -1.46
C ARG A 174 9.59 8.46 -2.87
N PRO A 175 8.88 8.86 -3.94
CA PRO A 175 9.38 8.73 -5.30
C PRO A 175 10.60 9.63 -5.54
N ASP A 176 11.55 9.16 -6.35
CA ASP A 176 12.72 9.97 -6.75
C ASP A 176 12.29 11.20 -7.57
N ALA A 177 11.23 11.07 -8.38
CA ALA A 177 10.73 12.11 -9.28
C ALA A 177 9.75 13.10 -8.62
N ALA A 178 9.26 12.81 -7.41
CA ALA A 178 8.27 13.61 -6.68
C ALA A 178 8.62 13.68 -5.19
N PRO A 179 9.66 14.46 -4.80
CA PRO A 179 10.21 14.43 -3.44
C PRO A 179 9.35 15.12 -2.38
N ASN A 180 8.22 15.73 -2.75
CA ASN A 180 7.20 16.27 -1.84
C ASN A 180 5.94 15.38 -1.77
N VAL A 181 6.03 14.13 -2.22
CA VAL A 181 4.93 13.17 -2.28
C VAL A 181 5.28 11.91 -1.48
N TRP A 182 4.29 11.39 -0.77
CA TRP A 182 4.25 9.99 -0.32
C TRP A 182 3.32 9.18 -1.21
N ILE A 183 3.74 7.98 -1.58
CA ILE A 183 2.84 6.91 -1.99
C ILE A 183 2.67 5.99 -0.78
N GLN A 184 1.42 5.77 -0.37
CA GLN A 184 1.09 4.82 0.69
C GLN A 184 0.43 3.60 0.08
N HIS A 185 0.97 2.42 0.41
CA HIS A 185 0.25 1.16 0.27
C HIS A 185 -0.36 0.83 1.63
N MET A 186 -1.64 0.46 1.65
CA MET A 186 -2.40 0.19 2.87
C MET A 186 -2.81 -1.27 2.96
N HIS A 187 -2.90 -1.80 4.19
CA HIS A 187 -3.32 -3.17 4.48
C HIS A 187 -2.48 -4.24 3.76
N VAL A 188 -1.16 -4.12 3.91
CA VAL A 188 -0.17 -5.01 3.31
C VAL A 188 0.75 -5.62 4.36
N MET A 189 1.28 -6.81 4.06
CA MET A 189 2.41 -7.43 4.72
C MET A 189 3.67 -7.21 3.87
N PRO A 190 4.60 -6.31 4.28
CA PRO A 190 5.84 -6.10 3.57
C PRO A 190 6.70 -7.37 3.55
N ILE A 191 7.46 -7.57 2.47
CA ILE A 191 8.42 -8.68 2.39
C ILE A 191 9.56 -8.52 3.42
N ASP A 192 10.20 -9.63 3.77
CA ASP A 192 11.30 -9.68 4.75
C ASP A 192 12.38 -8.63 4.48
N GLN A 193 12.73 -8.38 3.21
CA GLN A 193 13.75 -7.40 2.85
C GLN A 193 13.36 -5.97 3.27
N VAL A 194 12.07 -5.63 3.24
CA VAL A 194 11.56 -4.33 3.67
C VAL A 194 11.51 -4.26 5.19
N THR A 195 10.99 -5.29 5.87
CA THR A 195 10.87 -5.31 7.34
C THR A 195 12.22 -5.42 8.05
N ASP A 196 13.19 -6.12 7.46
CA ASP A 196 14.58 -6.18 7.94
C ASP A 196 15.28 -4.82 7.83
N ALA A 197 14.94 -4.03 6.81
CA ALA A 197 15.54 -2.73 6.55
C ALA A 197 14.86 -1.58 7.29
N ILE A 198 13.54 -1.67 7.49
CA ILE A 198 12.69 -0.60 8.01
C ILE A 198 11.92 -1.11 9.23
N PRO A 199 12.23 -0.63 10.45
CA PRO A 199 11.47 -1.00 11.64
C PRO A 199 10.02 -0.56 11.53
N THR A 200 9.12 -1.39 12.03
CA THR A 200 7.70 -1.07 12.14
C THR A 200 7.45 -0.06 13.25
N PHE A 201 6.75 1.02 12.92
CA PHE A 201 6.24 1.99 13.89
C PHE A 201 4.87 1.51 14.38
N THR A 202 4.82 1.01 15.61
CA THR A 202 3.61 0.43 16.23
C THR A 202 2.69 1.43 16.92
N PHE A 203 3.00 2.72 16.89
CA PHE A 203 2.11 3.76 17.43
C PHE A 203 1.97 4.89 16.43
N GLY A 204 0.73 5.18 16.04
CA GLY A 204 0.42 6.38 15.26
C GLY A 204 0.78 7.68 15.99
N GLU A 205 1.08 7.65 17.29
CA GLU A 205 1.38 8.85 18.09
C GLU A 205 2.54 9.69 17.53
N GLU A 206 3.65 9.08 17.12
CA GLU A 206 4.76 9.85 16.53
C GLU A 206 4.39 10.49 15.19
N LEU A 207 3.52 9.83 14.40
CA LEU A 207 2.99 10.41 13.16
C LEU A 207 2.01 11.55 13.49
N MET A 208 1.09 11.34 14.43
CA MET A 208 0.15 12.35 14.95
C MET A 208 0.88 13.59 15.49
N LEU A 209 2.00 13.40 16.17
CA LEU A 209 2.82 14.50 16.72
C LEU A 209 3.76 15.12 15.68
N GLY A 210 3.89 14.55 14.47
CA GLY A 210 4.89 14.99 13.49
C GLY A 210 6.33 14.74 13.94
N GLU A 211 6.54 13.79 14.84
CA GLU A 211 7.84 13.49 15.45
C GLU A 211 8.52 12.26 14.85
N ALA A 212 7.78 11.43 14.11
CA ALA A 212 8.35 10.28 13.42
C ALA A 212 9.50 10.70 12.50
N ARG A 213 10.54 9.86 12.43
CA ARG A 213 11.72 10.10 11.60
C ARG A 213 11.88 8.97 10.59
N PRO A 214 12.28 9.29 9.35
CA PRO A 214 12.47 8.29 8.34
C PRO A 214 13.63 7.39 8.74
N THR A 215 13.51 6.09 8.45
CA THR A 215 14.64 5.19 8.63
C THR A 215 15.68 5.50 7.56
N LEU A 216 16.88 5.92 7.94
CA LEU A 216 17.97 6.22 7.00
C LEU A 216 18.98 5.06 6.93
N PRO A 217 19.44 4.66 5.73
CA PRO A 217 19.24 5.33 4.44
C PRO A 217 17.89 5.06 3.74
N GLY A 218 17.02 4.24 4.33
CA GLY A 218 15.78 3.76 3.73
C GLY A 218 16.02 2.48 2.92
N TYR A 219 14.94 1.85 2.45
CA TYR A 219 15.00 0.69 1.58
C TYR A 219 14.75 1.14 0.14
N ARG A 220 15.75 0.95 -0.72
CA ARG A 220 15.67 1.36 -2.13
C ARG A 220 14.73 0.41 -2.87
N VAL A 221 13.82 0.98 -3.65
CA VAL A 221 12.95 0.25 -4.57
C VAL A 221 13.09 0.79 -5.98
N ARG A 222 12.80 -0.07 -6.95
CA ARG A 222 12.56 0.28 -8.35
C ARG A 222 11.11 0.02 -8.70
N ALA A 223 10.61 0.73 -9.70
CA ALA A 223 9.29 0.45 -10.24
C ALA A 223 9.20 -1.02 -10.71
N GLY A 224 8.19 -1.74 -10.22
CA GLY A 224 7.97 -3.17 -10.46
C GLY A 224 8.64 -4.12 -9.45
N ASP A 225 9.42 -3.62 -8.48
CA ASP A 225 9.94 -4.47 -7.40
C ASP A 225 8.79 -4.96 -6.52
N LEU A 226 8.76 -6.25 -6.18
CA LEU A 226 7.86 -6.78 -5.14
C LEU A 226 8.22 -6.12 -3.81
N ILE A 227 7.23 -5.57 -3.10
CA ILE A 227 7.43 -4.91 -1.80
C ILE A 227 6.57 -5.52 -0.69
N ALA A 228 5.44 -6.15 -1.03
CA ALA A 228 4.52 -6.70 -0.05
C ALA A 228 3.56 -7.72 -0.68
N HIS A 229 2.75 -8.36 0.17
CA HIS A 229 1.51 -9.04 -0.21
C HIS A 229 0.36 -8.43 0.58
N GLY A 230 -0.84 -8.32 0.02
CA GLY A 230 -1.95 -7.70 0.76
C GLY A 230 -3.04 -7.16 -0.15
N LEU A 231 -3.78 -6.18 0.35
CA LEU A 231 -4.77 -5.47 -0.47
C LEU A 231 -4.10 -4.57 -1.51
N GLY A 232 -4.83 -4.28 -2.59
CA GLY A 232 -4.42 -3.34 -3.63
C GLY A 232 -4.64 -1.87 -3.29
N GLU A 233 -4.83 -1.52 -2.01
CA GLU A 233 -5.14 -0.15 -1.60
C GLU A 233 -3.94 0.78 -1.72
N ILE A 234 -4.15 1.94 -2.35
CA ILE A 234 -3.08 2.91 -2.62
C ILE A 234 -3.57 4.36 -2.55
N GLY A 235 -2.75 5.23 -1.95
CA GLY A 235 -2.95 6.67 -1.92
C GLY A 235 -1.70 7.44 -2.36
N VAL A 236 -1.91 8.64 -2.93
CA VAL A 236 -0.84 9.56 -3.33
C VAL A 236 -1.04 10.89 -2.61
N PHE A 237 -0.10 11.23 -1.72
CA PHE A 237 -0.22 12.35 -0.78
C PHE A 237 0.83 13.39 -1.07
N ARG A 238 0.40 14.50 -1.65
CA ARG A 238 1.26 15.65 -1.87
C ARG A 238 1.27 16.53 -0.62
N HIS A 239 2.43 16.69 -0.01
CA HIS A 239 2.61 17.65 1.07
C HIS A 239 2.84 19.05 0.49
N LEU A 240 2.05 20.01 0.95
CA LEU A 240 2.13 21.42 0.53
C LEU A 240 2.91 22.28 1.54
N GLU A 241 2.91 21.88 2.81
CA GLU A 241 3.63 22.54 3.90
C GLU A 241 3.97 21.52 5.00
N GLY A 242 4.44 21.99 6.15
CA GLY A 242 4.73 21.15 7.31
C GLY A 242 6.15 20.58 7.28
N ASN A 243 6.35 19.43 7.95
CA ASN A 243 7.67 18.83 8.14
C ASN A 243 7.90 17.56 7.29
N GLY A 244 6.91 17.17 6.50
CA GLY A 244 6.95 16.02 5.59
C GLY A 244 6.76 14.65 6.25
N VAL A 245 6.44 14.60 7.55
CA VAL A 245 6.05 13.35 8.22
C VAL A 245 4.68 12.91 7.69
N PRO A 246 4.47 11.61 7.37
CA PRO A 246 3.16 11.12 6.96
C PRO A 246 2.08 11.48 7.99
N SER A 247 0.96 12.03 7.50
CA SER A 247 -0.20 12.36 8.33
C SER A 247 -1.16 11.18 8.34
N PRO A 248 -1.64 10.73 9.51
CA PRO A 248 -2.71 9.74 9.61
C PRO A 248 -4.12 10.38 9.70
N CYS A 249 -4.24 11.70 9.55
CA CYS A 249 -5.46 12.44 9.92
C CYS A 249 -6.40 12.66 8.72
N HIS A 250 -6.99 11.57 8.22
CA HIS A 250 -7.83 11.57 7.01
C HIS A 250 -9.34 11.54 7.25
N ALA A 251 -9.79 10.95 8.36
CA ALA A 251 -11.21 10.92 8.72
C ALA A 251 -11.61 12.16 9.54
N ALA A 252 -12.86 12.59 9.39
CA ALA A 252 -13.39 13.75 10.11
C ALA A 252 -13.34 13.56 11.63
N GLU A 253 -13.65 12.37 12.15
CA GLU A 253 -13.57 12.06 13.57
C GLU A 253 -12.13 12.24 14.11
N THR A 254 -11.12 11.69 13.41
CA THR A 254 -9.71 11.86 13.79
C THR A 254 -9.31 13.32 13.82
N ARG A 255 -9.75 14.11 12.84
CA ARG A 255 -9.49 15.56 12.80
C ARG A 255 -10.23 16.32 13.89
N GLU A 256 -11.46 15.92 14.25
CA GLU A 256 -12.20 16.55 15.34
C GLU A 256 -11.51 16.28 16.69
N GLN A 257 -11.07 15.06 16.92
CA GLN A 257 -10.44 14.65 18.17
C GLN A 257 -9.00 15.18 18.31
N TRP A 258 -8.23 15.15 17.22
CA TRP A 258 -6.78 15.34 17.24
C TRP A 258 -6.24 16.35 16.22
N GLY A 259 -7.10 17.07 15.50
CA GLY A 259 -6.70 17.97 14.41
C GLY A 259 -5.74 19.10 14.79
N TRP A 260 -5.62 19.38 16.09
CA TRP A 260 -4.69 20.36 16.64
C TRP A 260 -3.25 19.84 16.81
N LEU A 261 -3.02 18.52 16.67
CA LEU A 261 -1.69 17.94 16.74
C LEU A 261 -0.88 18.24 15.48
N PRO A 262 0.45 18.42 15.57
CA PRO A 262 1.27 18.86 14.43
C PRO A 262 1.15 17.99 13.18
N GLY A 263 1.04 16.66 13.36
CA GLY A 263 0.83 15.71 12.26
C GLY A 263 -0.52 15.86 11.55
N CYS A 264 -1.54 16.41 12.22
CA CYS A 264 -2.84 16.69 11.63
C CYS A 264 -2.98 18.11 11.08
N THR A 265 -2.12 19.04 11.50
CA THR A 265 -2.16 20.42 10.98
C THR A 265 -1.47 20.59 9.63
N THR A 266 -0.78 19.55 9.14
CA THR A 266 -0.05 19.60 7.87
C THR A 266 -1.03 19.65 6.70
N ARG A 267 -0.87 20.64 5.83
CA ARG A 267 -1.69 20.73 4.62
C ARG A 267 -1.22 19.74 3.55
N ILE A 268 -2.10 18.81 3.24
CA ILE A 268 -1.91 17.76 2.24
C ILE A 268 -2.97 17.88 1.14
N GLN A 269 -2.57 17.52 -0.07
CA GLN A 269 -3.45 17.35 -1.21
C GLN A 269 -3.34 15.90 -1.68
N ASN A 270 -4.46 15.19 -1.72
CA ASN A 270 -4.48 13.83 -2.22
C ASN A 270 -4.71 13.84 -3.73
N HIS A 271 -4.16 12.83 -4.40
CA HIS A 271 -4.21 12.67 -5.83
C HIS A 271 -4.62 11.25 -6.22
N SER A 272 -5.26 11.13 -7.39
CA SER A 272 -5.50 9.83 -7.98
C SER A 272 -4.19 9.29 -8.57
N ILE A 273 -3.90 8.01 -8.36
CA ILE A 273 -2.72 7.38 -8.99
C ILE A 273 -2.77 7.47 -10.52
N PHE A 274 -3.98 7.45 -11.10
CA PHE A 274 -4.20 7.53 -12.54
C PHE A 274 -3.74 8.86 -13.16
N GLU A 275 -3.69 9.95 -12.38
CA GLU A 275 -3.16 11.24 -12.81
C GLU A 275 -1.65 11.15 -13.16
N PHE A 276 -0.92 10.25 -12.49
CA PHE A 276 0.54 10.15 -12.58
C PHE A 276 1.03 8.89 -13.30
N MET A 277 0.12 7.99 -13.72
CA MET A 277 0.45 6.85 -14.58
C MET A 277 0.94 7.32 -15.94
N THR A 278 2.14 6.86 -16.31
CA THR A 278 2.62 6.97 -17.69
C THR A 278 1.65 6.31 -18.66
N ASP A 279 1.65 6.75 -19.91
CA ASP A 279 0.80 6.17 -20.96
C ASP A 279 1.03 4.67 -21.14
N GLU A 280 2.28 4.20 -20.98
CA GLU A 280 2.61 2.78 -21.07
C GLU A 280 1.97 1.95 -19.96
N VAL A 281 1.90 2.47 -18.74
CA VAL A 281 1.21 1.80 -17.63
C VAL A 281 -0.30 1.85 -17.83
N PHE A 282 -0.85 3.02 -18.20
CA PHE A 282 -2.29 3.16 -18.38
C PHE A 282 -2.83 2.33 -19.55
N ALA A 283 -2.06 2.16 -20.62
CA ALA A 283 -2.44 1.31 -21.76
C ALA A 283 -2.75 -0.14 -21.36
N GLN A 284 -2.24 -0.62 -20.22
CA GLN A 284 -2.57 -1.95 -19.72
C GLN A 284 -4.05 -2.03 -19.29
N TYR A 285 -4.62 -0.96 -18.74
CA TYR A 285 -6.04 -0.87 -18.38
C TYR A 285 -6.92 -0.82 -19.63
N GLU A 286 -6.51 -0.05 -20.64
CA GLU A 286 -7.20 0.07 -21.94
C GLU A 286 -7.27 -1.28 -22.70
N VAL A 287 -6.35 -2.20 -22.42
CA VAL A 287 -6.38 -3.56 -22.98
C VAL A 287 -7.46 -4.42 -22.32
N LEU A 288 -7.75 -4.20 -21.03
CA LEU A 288 -8.73 -4.98 -20.28
C LEU A 288 -10.15 -4.44 -20.43
N ALA A 289 -10.32 -3.12 -20.46
CA ALA A 289 -11.61 -2.46 -20.52
C ALA A 289 -11.58 -1.18 -21.37
N ASP A 290 -12.75 -0.79 -21.89
CA ASP A 290 -12.93 0.48 -22.60
C ASP A 290 -13.03 1.62 -21.57
N VAL A 291 -11.87 2.09 -21.09
CA VAL A 291 -11.74 3.09 -20.01
C VAL A 291 -10.72 4.16 -20.35
N THR A 292 -10.91 5.32 -19.76
CA THR A 292 -10.01 6.47 -19.77
C THR A 292 -9.62 6.82 -18.33
N ARG A 293 -8.58 7.65 -18.16
CA ARG A 293 -8.14 8.06 -16.81
C ARG A 293 -9.24 8.78 -16.03
N ASP A 294 -10.06 9.56 -16.71
CA ASP A 294 -11.13 10.34 -16.11
C ASP A 294 -12.24 9.43 -15.53
N ASP A 295 -12.40 8.20 -16.04
CA ASP A 295 -13.40 7.26 -15.51
C ASP A 295 -13.13 6.87 -14.05
N PHE A 296 -11.88 6.94 -13.61
CA PHE A 296 -11.45 6.64 -12.25
C PHE A 296 -11.49 7.87 -11.32
N ILE A 297 -11.89 9.05 -11.80
CA ILE A 297 -11.79 10.30 -11.04
C ILE A 297 -13.12 11.03 -11.08
N ILE A 298 -13.79 11.12 -9.93
CA ILE A 298 -14.83 12.12 -9.74
C ILE A 298 -14.12 13.47 -9.56
N THR A 299 -14.56 14.49 -10.28
CA THR A 299 -13.95 15.82 -10.18
C THR A 299 -14.34 16.52 -8.87
N ALA A 300 -13.52 17.48 -8.42
CA ALA A 300 -13.86 18.28 -7.24
C ALA A 300 -15.19 19.06 -7.44
N ASP A 301 -15.44 19.59 -8.64
CA ASP A 301 -16.68 20.30 -8.97
C ASP A 301 -17.89 19.37 -8.95
N GLU A 302 -17.76 18.15 -9.49
CA GLU A 302 -18.82 17.14 -9.45
C GLU A 302 -19.12 16.71 -8.02
N ARG A 303 -18.08 16.52 -7.19
CA ARG A 303 -18.26 16.16 -5.79
C ARG A 303 -18.89 17.30 -4.99
N ALA A 304 -18.49 18.55 -5.24
CA ALA A 304 -19.10 19.73 -4.62
C ALA A 304 -20.58 19.90 -5.00
N ALA A 305 -20.96 19.56 -6.23
CA ALA A 305 -22.35 19.58 -6.69
C ALA A 305 -23.19 18.45 -6.08
N ASN A 306 -22.56 17.35 -5.67
CA ASN A 306 -23.21 16.17 -5.12
C ASN A 306 -22.49 15.74 -3.83
N PRO A 307 -22.58 16.46 -2.71
CA PRO A 307 -21.83 16.10 -1.50
C PRO A 307 -22.27 14.74 -0.94
N LEU A 308 -21.31 13.98 -0.39
CA LEU A 308 -21.60 12.77 0.40
C LEU A 308 -21.84 13.14 1.86
N GLU A 309 -22.50 12.26 2.60
CA GLU A 309 -22.69 12.38 4.05
C GLU A 309 -21.86 11.31 4.77
N CYS A 310 -21.23 11.69 5.88
CA CYS A 310 -20.44 10.80 6.72
C CYS A 310 -20.82 10.98 8.19
N ASP A 311 -20.74 9.92 8.99
CA ASP A 311 -20.94 9.96 10.45
C ASP A 311 -19.61 10.07 11.22
N GLY A 312 -18.66 10.82 10.67
CA GLY A 312 -17.32 11.01 11.21
C GLY A 312 -16.28 10.12 10.53
N GLN A 313 -16.64 8.87 10.21
CA GLN A 313 -15.77 7.93 9.48
C GLN A 313 -16.52 7.27 8.32
N ASP A 314 -17.70 6.72 8.57
CA ASP A 314 -18.40 5.91 7.59
C ASP A 314 -19.30 6.79 6.70
N PHE A 315 -19.40 6.43 5.42
CA PHE A 315 -20.39 7.04 4.54
C PHE A 315 -21.79 6.61 4.96
N VAL A 316 -22.76 7.54 4.93
CA VAL A 316 -24.14 7.26 5.32
C VAL A 316 -25.15 7.68 4.26
N VAL A 317 -26.21 6.89 4.12
CA VAL A 317 -27.40 7.23 3.35
C VAL A 317 -28.62 7.03 4.25
N GLU A 318 -29.41 8.09 4.42
CA GLU A 318 -30.58 8.09 5.32
C GLU A 318 -30.24 7.62 6.75
N GLY A 319 -29.04 7.96 7.23
CA GLY A 319 -28.55 7.60 8.57
C GLY A 319 -28.11 6.14 8.73
N THR A 320 -27.95 5.40 7.63
CA THR A 320 -27.43 4.03 7.62
C THR A 320 -26.09 3.99 6.90
N ILE A 321 -25.11 3.25 7.44
CA ILE A 321 -23.80 3.06 6.83
C ILE A 321 -23.94 2.48 5.41
N ASN A 322 -23.28 3.10 4.45
CA ASN A 322 -23.28 2.74 3.04
C ASN A 322 -21.90 3.01 2.41
N PRO A 323 -20.96 2.05 2.47
CA PRO A 323 -19.58 2.21 1.99
C PRO A 323 -19.46 2.10 0.45
N GLY A 324 -20.56 2.32 -0.28
CA GLY A 324 -20.66 2.19 -1.73
C GLY A 324 -20.72 0.74 -2.19
N SER A 325 -21.68 0.42 -3.07
CA SER A 325 -21.79 -0.92 -3.66
C SER A 325 -20.75 -1.11 -4.76
N ALA A 326 -20.17 -2.31 -4.83
CA ALA A 326 -19.31 -2.75 -5.94
C ALA A 326 -19.97 -2.63 -7.33
N ASP A 327 -21.31 -2.67 -7.37
CA ASP A 327 -22.09 -2.52 -8.60
C ASP A 327 -22.53 -1.07 -8.87
N ASP A 328 -22.18 -0.11 -8.01
CA ASP A 328 -22.48 1.30 -8.24
C ASP A 328 -21.41 1.92 -9.16
N PRO A 329 -21.77 2.34 -10.40
CA PRO A 329 -20.83 2.95 -11.33
C PRO A 329 -20.36 4.34 -10.89
N ASN A 330 -20.96 4.94 -9.86
CA ASN A 330 -20.47 6.16 -9.22
C ASN A 330 -19.42 5.87 -8.14
N VAL A 331 -19.19 4.61 -7.80
CA VAL A 331 -18.22 4.20 -6.78
C VAL A 331 -17.08 3.41 -7.39
N TYR A 332 -17.36 2.46 -8.29
CA TYR A 332 -16.36 1.58 -8.87
C TYR A 332 -16.37 1.59 -10.41
N VAL A 333 -15.19 1.37 -10.97
CA VAL A 333 -14.96 1.04 -12.39
C VAL A 333 -14.67 -0.45 -12.48
N ARG A 334 -15.40 -1.16 -13.33
CA ARG A 334 -15.23 -2.60 -13.54
C ARG A 334 -14.25 -2.86 -14.68
N LEU A 335 -13.16 -3.56 -14.38
CA LEU A 335 -12.13 -3.94 -15.36
C LEU A 335 -12.41 -5.33 -15.95
N GLN A 336 -12.97 -6.23 -15.14
CA GLN A 336 -13.21 -7.61 -15.53
C GLN A 336 -14.56 -8.11 -15.01
N VAL A 337 -15.12 -9.11 -15.69
CA VAL A 337 -16.35 -9.79 -15.28
C VAL A 337 -15.96 -10.94 -14.37
N SER A 338 -16.61 -11.10 -13.22
CA SER A 338 -16.33 -12.24 -12.34
C SER A 338 -16.54 -13.55 -13.08
N GLN A 339 -15.56 -14.45 -12.97
CA GLN A 339 -15.61 -15.79 -13.56
C GLN A 339 -16.75 -16.67 -12.98
N TYR A 340 -17.49 -16.16 -11.98
CA TYR A 340 -18.59 -16.83 -11.29
C TYR A 340 -19.93 -16.07 -11.31
N GLY A 341 -20.20 -15.11 -12.21
CA GLY A 341 -21.50 -14.42 -12.17
C GLY A 341 -21.91 -13.54 -13.35
N VAL A 342 -22.61 -14.17 -14.31
CA VAL A 342 -23.63 -13.63 -15.24
C VAL A 342 -23.16 -12.61 -16.30
N ALA A 343 -23.02 -13.13 -17.53
CA ALA A 343 -23.07 -12.33 -18.75
C ALA A 343 -24.40 -11.57 -18.83
N ASP A 344 -24.28 -10.25 -19.00
CA ASP A 344 -25.39 -9.33 -19.25
C ASP A 344 -26.22 -9.81 -20.45
N GLY A 345 -27.53 -9.71 -20.30
CA GLY A 345 -28.52 -10.16 -21.27
C GLY A 345 -28.51 -9.29 -22.52
N GLY A 346 -27.66 -9.64 -23.49
CA GLY A 346 -27.60 -9.03 -24.81
C GLY A 346 -27.85 -10.03 -25.93
N ALA A 347 -29.07 -10.02 -26.46
CA ALA A 347 -29.60 -10.76 -27.61
C ALA A 347 -28.59 -11.33 -28.64
N GLY A 348 -28.68 -12.64 -28.89
CA GLY A 348 -27.97 -13.29 -29.98
C GLY A 348 -28.25 -14.79 -30.08
N GLN A 349 -29.51 -15.19 -30.22
CA GLN A 349 -29.91 -16.57 -30.44
C GLN A 349 -29.53 -17.01 -31.87
N PRO A 350 -28.87 -18.17 -32.05
CA PRO A 350 -29.09 -18.98 -33.24
C PRO A 350 -29.91 -20.21 -32.85
N SER A 351 -31.01 -20.35 -33.56
CA SER A 351 -31.90 -21.50 -33.60
C SER A 351 -31.16 -22.82 -33.80
N SER A 352 -31.53 -23.84 -33.02
CA SER A 352 -31.64 -25.21 -33.53
C SER A 352 -32.70 -25.98 -32.75
N ASP A 353 -33.82 -26.23 -33.42
CA ASP A 353 -34.80 -27.25 -33.10
C ASP A 353 -34.11 -28.59 -32.77
N SER A 354 -34.47 -29.21 -31.64
CA SER A 354 -34.89 -30.62 -31.59
C SER A 354 -35.31 -31.04 -30.18
N VAL A 355 -36.60 -31.38 -30.05
CA VAL A 355 -37.26 -32.08 -28.94
C VAL A 355 -36.82 -33.57 -28.96
N PRO A 356 -36.61 -34.25 -27.81
CA PRO A 356 -37.67 -35.07 -27.18
C PRO A 356 -37.71 -34.92 -25.64
N THR A 357 -38.85 -34.59 -25.02
CA THR A 357 -39.90 -35.50 -24.52
C THR A 357 -39.39 -36.55 -23.52
N GLU A 358 -39.53 -36.27 -22.22
CA GLU A 358 -40.21 -37.13 -21.22
C GLU A 358 -40.16 -36.48 -19.82
N GLU A 359 -41.33 -36.06 -19.33
CA GLU A 359 -41.70 -36.04 -17.91
C GLU A 359 -42.38 -37.40 -17.60
N PRO A 360 -42.53 -37.89 -16.34
CA PRO A 360 -42.94 -37.06 -15.19
C PRO A 360 -42.36 -37.46 -13.82
N ALA A 361 -42.53 -36.57 -12.83
CA ALA A 361 -43.31 -36.85 -11.60
C ALA A 361 -42.92 -35.90 -10.46
N ALA A 362 -43.91 -35.12 -10.05
CA ALA A 362 -43.92 -34.29 -8.87
C ALA A 362 -43.79 -35.10 -7.57
N VAL A 363 -43.01 -34.57 -6.62
CA VAL A 363 -43.26 -34.72 -5.18
C VAL A 363 -43.00 -33.38 -4.51
N GLU A 364 -44.07 -32.69 -4.14
CA GLU A 364 -44.05 -31.64 -3.13
C GLU A 364 -43.64 -32.23 -1.78
N VAL A 365 -42.69 -31.59 -1.08
CA VAL A 365 -42.66 -31.62 0.39
C VAL A 365 -42.25 -30.24 0.91
N SER A 366 -43.13 -29.71 1.76
CA SER A 366 -43.08 -28.43 2.44
C SER A 366 -41.82 -28.16 3.26
N LEU A 367 -41.43 -26.88 3.24
CA LEU A 367 -40.70 -26.20 4.31
C LEU A 367 -41.50 -26.19 5.62
N PRO A 368 -40.83 -26.26 6.78
CA PRO A 368 -41.28 -25.58 7.97
C PRO A 368 -40.32 -24.45 8.37
N SER A 369 -40.92 -23.30 8.63
CA SER A 369 -40.39 -22.13 9.32
C SER A 369 -40.14 -22.42 10.81
N THR A 370 -39.09 -21.84 11.38
CA THR A 370 -38.90 -21.44 12.80
C THR A 370 -37.67 -20.54 12.83
N GLU A 371 -37.77 -19.23 13.01
CA GLU A 371 -37.82 -18.49 14.30
C GLU A 371 -36.75 -18.87 15.33
N SER A 372 -36.01 -17.82 15.72
CA SER A 372 -35.29 -17.58 16.98
C SER A 372 -34.03 -18.40 17.27
N LEU A 373 -32.88 -17.75 17.09
CA LEU A 373 -32.06 -17.22 18.20
C LEU A 373 -31.06 -16.17 17.70
#